data_AF-A0A2S6ZD90-F1
#
_entry.id   AF-A0A2S6ZD90-F1
#
_cell.length_a   1.000
_cell.length_b   1.000
_cell.length_c   1.000
_cell.angle_alpha   90.00
_cell.angle_beta   90.00
_cell.angle_gamma   90.00
#
_symmetry.space_group_name_H-M   'P 1'
#
loop_
_entity.id
_entity.type
_entity.pdbx_description
1 polymer ?
#
loop_
_entity_poly.entity_id
_entity_poly.type
_entity_poly.pdbx_seq_one_letter_code
_entity_poly.pdbx_strand_id
1 'polypeptide(L)'
;MAGQINDVQAHIPTVLQETARILATASRPDHPSLKVELSPLPQFPRDISPLAHLTNIYINTACLQSLPESIGDLRNLRHLQLCNSLLTALPESLCDLGNPKTLFITNNSGLSASR
;
A
#
# COMPACT_ATOMS: atom_id res chain seq x y z
N MET A 1 -20.16 -18.20 15.13
CA MET A 1 -20.69 -16.83 15.24
C MET A 1 -19.70 -15.90 14.58
N ALA A 2 -20.05 -15.40 13.39
CA ALA A 2 -19.22 -14.48 12.62
C ALA A 2 -19.16 -13.13 13.33
N GLY A 3 -17.95 -12.67 13.68
CA GLY A 3 -17.73 -11.33 14.18
C GLY A 3 -18.06 -10.33 13.08
N GLN A 4 -19.12 -9.55 13.31
CA GLN A 4 -19.55 -8.49 12.40
C GLN A 4 -18.45 -7.43 12.27
N ILE A 5 -18.13 -7.10 11.04
CA ILE A 5 -17.18 -6.06 10.59
C ILE A 5 -17.71 -4.63 10.83
N ASN A 6 -18.75 -4.45 11.67
CA ASN A 6 -19.58 -3.24 11.71
C ASN A 6 -19.47 -2.39 12.98
N ASP A 7 -18.61 -2.71 13.95
CA ASP A 7 -18.55 -1.95 15.21
C ASP A 7 -17.46 -0.85 15.26
N VAL A 8 -17.21 -0.20 14.12
CA VAL A 8 -16.35 1.00 14.05
C VAL A 8 -17.05 2.14 13.29
N GLN A 9 -18.31 2.39 13.62
CA GLN A 9 -18.95 3.70 13.38
C GLN A 9 -18.61 4.67 14.53
N ALA A 10 -17.32 4.91 14.75
CA ALA A 10 -16.83 5.98 15.61
C ALA A 10 -15.92 6.89 14.77
N HIS A 11 -16.54 7.91 14.17
CA HIS A 11 -15.87 9.04 13.51
C HIS A 11 -14.61 8.68 12.71
N ILE A 12 -14.74 7.74 11.77
CA ILE A 12 -13.65 7.48 10.81
C ILE A 12 -13.47 8.79 10.03
N PRO A 13 -12.33 9.51 10.16
CA PRO A 13 -12.09 10.73 9.38
C PRO A 13 -12.32 10.41 7.91
N THR A 14 -13.05 11.27 7.18
CA THR A 14 -13.46 11.09 5.77
C THR A 14 -12.33 10.59 4.86
N VAL A 15 -11.11 11.01 5.19
CA VAL A 15 -9.83 10.54 4.66
C VAL A 15 -9.67 9.01 4.66
N LEU A 16 -9.93 8.34 5.78
CA LEU A 16 -9.80 6.88 5.90
C LEU A 16 -10.90 6.15 5.13
N GLN A 17 -12.09 6.75 4.97
CA GLN A 17 -13.15 6.18 4.15
C GLN A 17 -12.74 6.17 2.67
N GLU A 18 -12.15 7.26 2.16
CA GLU A 18 -11.72 7.34 0.77
C GLU A 18 -10.61 6.32 0.48
N THR A 19 -9.63 6.23 1.39
CA THR A 19 -8.55 5.25 1.32
C THR A 19 -9.07 3.80 1.33
N ALA A 20 -10.05 3.49 2.17
CA ALA A 20 -10.69 2.17 2.19
C ALA A 20 -11.41 1.86 0.87
N ARG A 21 -12.05 2.84 0.24
CA ARG A 21 -12.71 2.66 -1.07
C ARG A 21 -11.71 2.40 -2.18
N ILE A 22 -10.56 3.07 -2.17
CA ILE A 22 -9.49 2.85 -3.15
C ILE A 22 -8.94 1.42 -3.02
N LEU A 23 -8.63 0.98 -1.80
CA LEU A 23 -8.16 -0.39 -1.53
C LEU A 23 -9.21 -1.45 -1.90
N ALA A 24 -10.49 -1.20 -1.59
CA ALA A 24 -11.58 -2.09 -1.98
C ALA A 24 -11.73 -2.18 -3.50
N THR A 25 -11.52 -1.07 -4.22
CA THR A 25 -11.56 -1.04 -5.69
C THR A 25 -10.39 -1.82 -6.29
N ALA A 26 -9.18 -1.66 -5.75
CA ALA A 26 -8.01 -2.40 -6.17
C ALA A 26 -8.01 -3.88 -5.75
N SER A 27 -8.88 -4.28 -4.83
CA SER A 27 -9.08 -5.69 -4.47
C SER A 27 -9.91 -6.45 -5.51
N ARG A 28 -10.48 -5.76 -6.51
CA ARG A 28 -11.29 -6.39 -7.56
C ARG A 28 -10.36 -7.02 -8.60
N PRO A 29 -10.57 -8.29 -9.00
CA PRO A 29 -9.68 -9.01 -9.90
C PRO A 29 -9.51 -8.35 -11.29
N ASP A 30 -10.51 -7.58 -11.75
CA ASP A 30 -10.46 -6.80 -12.99
C ASP A 30 -9.59 -5.53 -12.89
N HIS A 31 -9.03 -5.22 -11.72
CA HIS A 31 -8.30 -4.00 -11.46
C HIS A 31 -6.81 -4.29 -11.19
N PRO A 32 -5.95 -4.33 -12.22
CA PRO A 32 -4.56 -4.77 -12.07
C PRO A 32 -3.66 -3.72 -11.39
N SER A 33 -4.18 -2.56 -11.00
CA SER A 33 -3.37 -1.44 -10.53
C SER A 33 -3.97 -0.75 -9.31
N LEU A 34 -3.23 -0.64 -8.20
CA LEU A 34 -3.60 0.22 -7.09
C LEU A 34 -3.02 1.62 -7.32
N LYS A 35 -3.86 2.65 -7.28
CA LYS A 35 -3.45 4.06 -7.40
C LYS A 35 -3.97 4.85 -6.22
N VAL A 36 -3.07 5.46 -5.45
CA VAL A 36 -3.39 6.34 -4.33
C VAL A 36 -2.70 7.67 -4.59
N GLU A 37 -3.48 8.73 -4.84
CA GLU A 37 -2.98 10.07 -5.12
C GLU A 37 -3.73 11.08 -4.26
N LEU A 38 -3.01 12.01 -3.62
CA LEU A 38 -3.61 13.11 -2.86
C LEU A 38 -4.56 12.68 -1.73
N SER A 39 -4.46 11.41 -1.31
CA SER A 39 -5.29 10.80 -0.26
C SER A 39 -4.37 10.27 0.85
N PRO A 40 -4.63 10.61 2.12
CA PRO A 40 -3.80 10.10 3.21
C PRO A 40 -3.95 8.58 3.38
N LEU A 41 -2.85 7.87 3.17
CA LEU A 41 -2.66 6.45 3.47
C LEU A 41 -1.50 6.35 4.46
N PRO A 42 -1.72 6.61 5.76
CA PRO A 42 -0.65 6.58 6.75
C PRO A 42 -0.03 5.18 6.88
N GLN A 43 -0.83 4.14 6.67
CA GLN A 43 -0.42 2.74 6.73
C GLN A 43 -1.18 1.91 5.68
N PHE A 44 -0.51 0.89 5.15
CA PHE A 44 -1.16 -0.19 4.42
C PHE A 44 -1.91 -1.13 5.38
N PRO A 45 -2.98 -1.81 4.93
CA PRO A 45 -3.57 -2.92 5.68
C PRO A 45 -2.54 -4.05 5.89
N ARG A 46 -2.63 -4.73 7.04
CA ARG A 46 -1.76 -5.90 7.33
C ARG A 46 -2.02 -7.06 6.37
N ASP A 47 -3.28 -7.27 6.01
CA ASP A 47 -3.69 -8.26 5.02
C ASP A 47 -3.82 -7.59 3.65
N ILE A 48 -2.89 -7.93 2.76
CA ILE A 48 -2.88 -7.51 1.35
C ILE A 48 -3.09 -8.68 0.40
N SER A 49 -3.48 -9.85 0.91
CA SER A 49 -3.77 -11.04 0.10
C SER A 49 -4.80 -10.77 -1.02
N PRO A 50 -5.85 -9.94 -0.81
CA PRO A 50 -6.78 -9.56 -1.88
C PRO A 50 -6.10 -8.83 -3.04
N LEU A 51 -4.96 -8.18 -2.80
CA LEU A 51 -4.19 -7.43 -3.77
C LEU A 51 -3.13 -8.28 -4.48
N ALA A 52 -3.02 -9.58 -4.19
CA ALA A 52 -2.00 -10.47 -4.76
C ALA A 52 -2.05 -10.59 -6.30
N HIS A 53 -3.18 -10.21 -6.91
CA HIS A 53 -3.37 -10.16 -8.36
C HIS A 53 -2.86 -8.85 -9.01
N LEU A 54 -2.54 -7.82 -8.21
CA LEU A 54 -2.07 -6.54 -8.72
C LEU A 54 -0.73 -6.69 -9.45
N THR A 55 -0.63 -6.02 -10.59
CA THR A 55 0.62 -5.92 -11.35
C THR A 55 1.30 -4.57 -11.16
N ASN A 56 0.58 -3.56 -10.68
CA ASN A 56 1.10 -2.22 -10.50
C ASN A 56 0.60 -1.57 -9.20
N ILE A 57 1.49 -0.92 -8.46
CA ILE A 57 1.16 -0.08 -7.31
C ILE A 57 1.78 1.30 -7.52
N TYR A 58 0.95 2.34 -7.46
CA TYR A 58 1.35 3.74 -7.55
C TYR A 58 0.81 4.48 -6.34
N ILE A 59 1.71 5.01 -5.51
CA ILE A 59 1.34 5.78 -4.32
C ILE A 59 2.09 7.09 -4.37
N ASN A 60 1.35 8.18 -4.41
CA ASN A 60 1.87 9.53 -4.46
C ASN A 60 1.20 10.37 -3.37
N THR A 61 2.00 11.18 -2.67
CA THR A 61 1.52 12.20 -1.71
C THR A 61 0.59 11.65 -0.61
N ALA A 62 0.82 10.43 -0.16
CA ALA A 62 -0.10 9.72 0.73
C ALA A 62 0.30 9.71 2.21
N CYS A 63 1.35 10.42 2.62
CA CYS A 63 1.89 10.39 3.99
C CYS A 63 2.21 8.96 4.50
N LEU A 64 2.48 8.02 3.60
CA LEU A 64 2.71 6.62 3.92
C LEU A 64 4.01 6.48 4.73
N GLN A 65 3.91 5.94 5.95
CA GLN A 65 5.04 5.83 6.87
C GLN A 65 5.77 4.50 6.79
N SER A 66 5.06 3.42 6.45
CA SER A 66 5.63 2.08 6.34
C SER A 66 4.87 1.22 5.33
N LEU A 67 5.56 0.23 4.79
CA LEU A 67 4.96 -0.88 4.03
C LEU A 67 4.86 -2.11 4.93
N PRO A 68 3.89 -3.01 4.71
CA PRO A 68 3.78 -4.24 5.48
C PRO A 68 4.83 -5.25 5.03
N GLU A 69 5.30 -6.11 5.93
CA GLU A 69 6.18 -7.25 5.60
C GLU A 69 5.54 -8.20 4.57
N SER A 70 4.21 -8.25 4.47
CA SER A 70 3.52 -9.03 3.44
C SER A 70 3.65 -8.46 2.02
N ILE A 71 4.29 -7.30 1.81
CA ILE A 71 4.45 -6.72 0.46
C ILE A 71 5.15 -7.67 -0.52
N GLY A 72 6.08 -8.51 -0.03
CA GLY A 72 6.73 -9.56 -0.80
C GLY A 72 5.79 -10.65 -1.34
N ASP A 73 4.61 -10.82 -0.74
CA ASP A 73 3.61 -11.81 -1.19
C ASP A 73 2.93 -11.40 -2.51
N LEU A 74 3.09 -10.14 -2.94
CA LEU A 74 2.57 -9.64 -4.21
C LEU A 74 3.42 -10.11 -5.40
N ARG A 75 3.47 -11.42 -5.63
CA ARG A 75 4.33 -12.05 -6.65
C ARG A 75 4.01 -11.67 -8.10
N ASN A 76 2.82 -11.12 -8.36
CA ASN A 76 2.45 -10.61 -9.68
C ASN A 76 2.87 -9.15 -9.90
N LEU A 77 3.37 -8.47 -8.86
CA LEU A 77 3.71 -7.06 -8.91
C LEU A 77 4.92 -6.84 -9.82
N ARG A 78 4.75 -5.99 -10.83
CA ARG A 78 5.79 -5.65 -11.81
C ARG A 78 6.30 -4.23 -11.62
N HIS A 79 5.44 -3.32 -11.19
CA HIS A 79 5.80 -1.92 -10.98
C HIS A 79 5.36 -1.48 -9.59
N LEU A 80 6.32 -1.05 -8.77
CA LEU A 80 6.06 -0.43 -7.48
C LEU A 80 6.65 0.97 -7.49
N GLN A 81 5.78 1.98 -7.42
CA GLN A 81 6.17 3.38 -7.38
C GLN A 81 5.62 4.05 -6.13
N LEU A 82 6.53 4.56 -5.31
CA LEU A 82 6.25 5.27 -4.06
C LEU A 82 6.91 6.65 -4.12
N CYS A 83 6.11 7.69 -4.28
CA CYS A 83 6.55 9.06 -4.42
C CYS A 83 5.99 9.94 -3.30
N ASN A 84 6.78 10.89 -2.81
CA ASN A 84 6.31 11.91 -1.84
C ASN A 84 5.63 11.28 -0.61
N SER A 85 6.19 10.20 -0.09
CA SER A 85 5.70 9.52 1.12
C SER A 85 6.66 9.78 2.29
N LEU A 86 6.26 9.36 3.49
CA LEU A 86 7.03 9.54 4.73
C LEU A 86 7.68 8.23 5.17
N LEU A 87 8.00 7.35 4.21
CA LEU A 87 8.57 6.04 4.49
C LEU A 87 9.85 6.23 5.29
N THR A 88 9.96 5.55 6.43
CA THR A 88 11.17 5.56 7.26
C THR A 88 12.05 4.35 7.00
N ALA A 89 11.44 3.24 6.62
CA ALA A 89 12.11 2.00 6.28
C ALA A 89 11.37 1.27 5.16
N LEU A 90 12.08 0.35 4.52
CA LEU A 90 11.57 -0.58 3.53
C LEU A 90 11.64 -1.99 4.12
N PRO A 91 10.57 -2.80 4.05
CA PRO A 91 10.58 -4.16 4.58
C PRO A 91 11.54 -5.04 3.78
N GLU A 92 12.16 -6.01 4.44
CA GLU A 92 13.14 -6.91 3.80
C GLU A 92 12.49 -7.75 2.68
N SER A 93 11.21 -8.08 2.85
CA SER A 93 10.39 -8.81 1.88
C SER A 93 10.17 -8.09 0.55
N LEU A 94 10.57 -6.82 0.40
CA LEU A 94 10.66 -6.20 -0.93
C LEU A 94 11.60 -6.95 -1.86
N CYS A 95 12.60 -7.66 -1.30
CA CYS A 95 13.49 -8.55 -2.06
C CYS A 95 12.75 -9.79 -2.60
N ASP A 96 11.63 -10.18 -1.98
CA ASP A 96 10.83 -11.36 -2.35
C ASP A 96 9.78 -11.06 -3.41
N LEU A 97 9.60 -9.79 -3.79
CA LEU A 97 8.86 -9.42 -4.99
C LEU A 97 9.49 -10.19 -6.15
N GLY A 98 8.74 -11.10 -6.78
CA GLY A 98 9.26 -12.10 -7.72
C GLY A 98 9.73 -11.53 -9.07
N ASN A 99 10.77 -10.71 -9.09
CA ASN A 99 11.19 -9.80 -10.16
C ASN A 99 10.23 -8.62 -10.40
N PRO A 100 10.20 -7.60 -9.53
CA PRO A 100 9.66 -6.31 -9.94
C PRO A 100 10.47 -5.85 -11.15
N LYS A 101 9.79 -5.58 -12.26
CA LYS A 101 10.44 -4.99 -13.44
C LYS A 101 10.94 -3.58 -13.13
N THR A 102 10.32 -2.92 -12.16
CA THR A 102 10.65 -1.53 -11.80
C THR A 102 10.24 -1.20 -10.37
N LEU A 103 11.20 -0.73 -9.57
CA LEU A 103 11.01 -0.18 -8.24
C LEU A 103 11.43 1.29 -8.24
N PHE A 104 10.50 2.22 -8.01
CA PHE A 104 10.79 3.64 -7.89
C PHE A 104 10.35 4.13 -6.52
N ILE A 105 11.31 4.56 -5.71
CA ILE A 105 11.07 5.12 -4.38
C ILE A 105 11.77 6.47 -4.33
N THR A 106 11.00 7.54 -4.48
CA THR A 106 11.54 8.90 -4.68
C THR A 106 10.89 9.89 -3.72
N ASN A 107 11.69 10.82 -3.21
CA ASN A 107 11.23 11.87 -2.30
C ASN A 107 10.52 11.31 -1.05
N ASN A 108 11.19 10.35 -0.40
CA ASN A 108 10.79 9.81 0.90
C ASN A 108 11.72 10.39 1.96
N SER A 109 11.31 11.51 2.57
CA SER A 109 12.16 12.28 3.49
C SER A 109 12.50 11.55 4.79
N GLY A 110 11.72 10.53 5.15
CA GLY A 110 11.95 9.68 6.32
C GLY A 110 12.98 8.57 6.09
N LEU A 111 13.29 8.23 4.83
CA LEU A 111 14.22 7.16 4.47
C LEU A 111 15.64 7.67 4.70
N SER A 112 16.07 7.59 5.95
CA SER A 112 17.47 7.78 6.30
C SER A 112 18.17 6.44 6.07
N ALA A 113 19.19 6.44 5.22
CA ALA A 113 20.16 5.35 5.24
C ALA A 113 20.80 5.37 6.63
N SER A 114 20.37 4.47 7.52
CA SER A 114 20.98 4.31 8.83
C SER A 114 22.47 4.03 8.59
N ARG A 115 23.30 4.97 9.05
CA ARG A 115 24.77 4.88 9.02
C ARG A 115 25.29 3.71 9.82
#